data_AF-A0A1F8DGF0-F1
#
_entry.id   AF-A0A1F8DGF0-F1
#
_cell.length_a   1.000
_cell.length_b   1.000
_cell.length_c   1.000
_cell.angle_alpha   90.00
_cell.angle_beta   90.00
_cell.angle_gamma   90.00
#
_symmetry.space_group_name_H-M   'P 1'
#
loop_
_entity.id
_entity.type
_entity.pdbx_description
1 polymer ?
#
loop_
_entity_poly.entity_id
_entity_poly.type
_entity_poly.pdbx_seq_one_letter_code
_entity_poly.pdbx_strand_id
1 'polypeptide(L)'
;MFDKLKQLNELRKMRSSAMALQKELEKITETVEKNGWIVSVTGDQKIRYIKKTSEDAGEDLEKLAEVINEAMKNVQKESAKKMMEMGGGLTGLLGKL
;
A
#
# COMPACT_ATOMS: atom_id res chain seq x y z
N MET A 1 -18.74 12.26 25.86
CA MET A 1 -18.75 13.00 24.57
C MET A 1 -17.42 13.69 24.29
N PHE A 2 -16.76 14.27 25.29
CA PHE A 2 -15.42 14.87 25.17
C PHE A 2 -14.35 13.88 24.66
N ASP A 3 -14.35 12.63 25.13
CA ASP A 3 -13.38 11.62 24.69
C ASP A 3 -13.61 11.16 23.25
N LYS A 4 -14.86 11.13 22.77
CA LYS A 4 -15.16 10.86 21.35
C LYS A 4 -14.66 11.97 20.43
N LEU A 5 -14.74 13.22 20.86
CA LEU A 5 -14.21 14.37 20.11
C LEU A 5 -12.67 14.36 20.08
N LYS A 6 -12.03 13.99 21.19
CA LYS A 6 -10.57 13.78 21.23
C LYS A 6 -10.12 12.64 20.31
N GLN A 7 -10.78 11.49 20.38
CA GLN A 7 -10.52 10.35 19.49
C GLN A 7 -10.67 10.71 18.00
N LEU A 8 -11.70 11.49 17.65
CA LEU A 8 -11.90 11.92 16.26
C LEU A 8 -10.77 12.85 15.78
N ASN A 9 -10.29 13.74 16.65
CA ASN A 9 -9.17 14.62 16.35
C ASN A 9 -7.85 13.85 16.21
N GLU A 10 -7.62 12.84 17.06
CA GLU A 10 -6.45 11.96 16.94
C GLU A 10 -6.49 11.12 15.66
N LEU A 11 -7.65 10.56 15.31
CA LEU A 11 -7.83 9.81 14.06
C LEU A 11 -7.60 10.69 12.83
N ARG A 12 -8.05 11.95 12.85
CA ARG A 12 -7.78 12.92 11.80
C ARG A 12 -6.29 13.23 11.67
N LYS A 13 -5.60 13.45 12.79
CA LYS A 13 -4.14 13.69 12.79
C LYS A 13 -3.40 12.48 12.23
N MET A 14 -3.70 11.27 12.72
CA MET A 14 -3.11 10.03 12.24
C MET A 14 -3.33 9.85 10.73
N ARG A 15 -4.55 10.06 10.23
CA ARG A 15 -4.85 10.00 8.81
C ARG A 15 -4.02 11.01 8.01
N SER A 16 -3.89 12.25 8.49
CA SER A 16 -3.12 13.29 7.81
C SER A 16 -1.63 12.97 7.76
N SER A 17 -1.06 12.45 8.85
CA SER A 17 0.33 12.00 8.91
C SER A 17 0.56 10.80 7.99
N ALA A 18 -0.36 9.84 7.96
CA ALA A 18 -0.29 8.70 7.06
C ALA A 18 -0.32 9.13 5.58
N MET A 19 -1.16 10.11 5.22
CA MET A 19 -1.20 10.65 3.85
C MET A 19 0.09 11.38 3.48
N ALA A 20 0.67 12.16 4.40
CA ALA A 20 1.94 12.83 4.14
C ALA A 20 3.06 11.81 3.95
N LEU A 21 3.13 10.78 4.81
CA LEU A 21 4.08 9.69 4.67
C LEU A 21 3.90 8.95 3.34
N GLN A 22 2.66 8.61 2.97
CA GLN A 22 2.35 7.95 1.70
C GLN A 22 2.91 8.75 0.51
N LYS A 23 2.69 10.07 0.48
CA LYS A 23 3.23 10.94 -0.57
C LYS A 23 4.76 10.95 -0.63
N GLU A 24 5.44 10.86 0.51
CA GLU A 24 6.90 10.77 0.52
C GLU A 24 7.37 9.40 0.02
N LEU A 25 6.68 8.31 0.38
CA LEU A 25 6.98 6.95 -0.10
C LEU A 25 6.76 6.80 -1.60
N GLU A 26 5.72 7.43 -2.16
CA GLU A 26 5.47 7.46 -3.61
C GLU A 26 6.63 8.06 -4.43
N LYS A 27 7.45 8.93 -3.82
CA LYS A 27 8.64 9.53 -4.49
C LYS A 27 9.83 8.58 -4.55
N ILE A 28 9.93 7.64 -3.61
CA ILE A 28 10.97 6.62 -3.61
C ILE A 28 10.63 5.65 -4.73
N THR A 29 11.57 5.38 -5.62
CA THR A 29 11.40 4.40 -6.69
C THR A 29 12.59 3.46 -6.71
N GLU A 30 12.32 2.16 -6.76
CA GLU A 30 13.31 1.12 -7.00
C GLU A 30 13.03 0.50 -8.37
N THR A 31 14.08 0.25 -9.14
CA THR A 31 13.97 -0.42 -10.44
C THR A 31 14.93 -1.58 -10.51
N VAL A 32 14.40 -2.77 -10.79
CA VAL A 32 15.17 -4.00 -10.88
C VAL A 32 15.13 -4.50 -12.31
N GLU A 33 16.30 -4.80 -12.85
CA GLU A 33 16.46 -5.51 -14.11
C GLU A 33 16.99 -6.92 -13.84
N LYS A 34 16.23 -7.94 -14.24
CA LYS A 34 16.60 -9.34 -14.04
C LYS A 34 15.87 -10.24 -15.02
N ASN A 35 16.55 -11.27 -15.53
CA ASN A 35 15.98 -12.30 -16.41
C ASN A 35 15.22 -11.74 -17.63
N GLY A 36 15.70 -10.62 -18.19
CA GLY A 36 15.07 -9.95 -19.32
C GLY A 36 13.83 -9.13 -18.99
N TRP A 37 13.61 -8.83 -17.70
CA TRP A 37 12.53 -7.98 -17.22
C TRP A 37 13.08 -6.74 -16.52
N ILE A 38 12.41 -5.62 -16.70
CA ILE A 38 12.61 -4.38 -15.94
C ILE A 38 11.30 -4.10 -15.19
N VAL A 39 11.36 -4.04 -13.87
CA VAL A 39 10.22 -3.73 -13.01
C VAL A 39 10.55 -2.50 -12.18
N SER A 40 9.66 -1.51 -12.18
CA SER A 40 9.79 -0.31 -11.35
C SER A 40 8.65 -0.25 -10.33
N VAL A 41 9.00 -0.03 -9.06
CA VAL A 41 8.07 -0.03 -7.93
C VAL A 41 8.35 1.20 -7.06
N THR A 42 7.31 1.82 -6.52
CA THR A 42 7.43 2.93 -5.56
C THR A 42 7.56 2.45 -4.11
N GLY A 43 8.01 3.32 -3.20
CA GLY A 43 8.19 2.99 -1.78
C GLY A 43 6.90 2.64 -1.04
N ASP A 44 5.74 3.03 -1.58
CA ASP A 44 4.41 2.58 -1.12
C ASP A 44 3.98 1.23 -1.73
N GLN A 45 4.91 0.53 -2.39
CA GLN A 45 4.74 -0.79 -3.00
C GLN A 45 3.77 -0.83 -4.18
N LYS A 46 3.67 0.24 -4.96
CA LYS A 46 2.89 0.27 -6.21
C LYS A 46 3.78 0.00 -7.41
N ILE A 47 3.39 -0.92 -8.28
CA ILE A 47 4.09 -1.17 -9.54
C ILE A 47 3.80 -0.01 -10.50
N ARG A 48 4.86 0.62 -10.99
CA ARG A 48 4.79 1.70 -11.99
C ARG A 48 4.75 1.18 -13.41
N TYR A 49 5.64 0.24 -13.73
CA TYR A 49 5.67 -0.41 -15.03
C TYR A 49 6.42 -1.73 -14.94
N ILE A 50 6.11 -2.60 -15.90
CA ILE A 50 6.82 -3.84 -16.18
C ILE A 50 7.18 -3.78 -17.66
N LYS A 51 8.43 -4.05 -18.00
CA LYS A 51 8.93 -4.08 -19.37
C LYS A 51 9.76 -5.32 -19.60
N LYS A 52 9.76 -5.81 -20.84
CA LYS A 52 10.70 -6.83 -21.29
C LYS A 52 11.86 -6.15 -22.03
N THR A 53 13.08 -6.69 -21.91
CA THR A 53 14.28 -6.10 -22.52
C THR A 53 14.44 -6.40 -24.02
N SER A 54 13.67 -7.33 -24.57
CA SER A 54 13.73 -7.74 -25.99
C SER A 54 12.97 -6.77 -26.91
N GLU A 55 13.47 -6.59 -28.14
CA GLU A 55 12.93 -5.69 -29.18
C GLU A 55 11.47 -5.99 -29.59
N ASP A 56 10.98 -7.21 -29.38
CA ASP A 56 9.56 -7.59 -29.52
C ASP A 56 8.69 -7.07 -28.34
N ALA A 57 8.88 -5.82 -27.94
CA ALA A 57 8.16 -5.15 -26.85
C ALA A 57 6.71 -4.78 -27.26
N GLY A 58 6.02 -5.74 -27.87
CA GLY A 58 4.75 -5.53 -28.59
C GLY A 58 3.48 -5.61 -27.76
N GLU A 59 3.54 -5.79 -26.44
CA GLU A 59 2.31 -5.83 -25.62
C GLU A 59 2.42 -4.93 -24.39
N ASP A 60 1.43 -4.04 -24.26
CA ASP A 60 1.20 -3.20 -23.08
C ASP A 60 1.04 -4.07 -21.84
N LEU A 61 2.14 -4.24 -21.09
CA LEU A 61 2.15 -4.84 -19.76
C LEU A 61 1.54 -3.91 -18.70
N GLU A 62 0.99 -2.77 -19.10
CA GLU A 62 0.22 -1.88 -18.24
C GLU A 62 -0.97 -2.63 -17.61
N LYS A 63 -1.73 -3.39 -18.42
CA LYS A 63 -2.84 -4.22 -17.91
C LYS A 63 -2.36 -5.26 -16.89
N LEU A 64 -1.18 -5.85 -17.10
CA LEU A 64 -0.59 -6.79 -16.15
C LEU A 64 -0.19 -6.09 -14.84
N ALA A 65 0.44 -4.91 -14.93
CA ALA A 65 0.78 -4.10 -13.77
C ALA A 65 -0.46 -3.68 -12.97
N GLU A 66 -1.56 -3.33 -13.64
CA GLU A 66 -2.85 -3.04 -13.01
C GLU A 66 -3.41 -4.25 -12.24
N VAL A 67 -3.44 -5.43 -12.87
CA VAL A 67 -3.92 -6.66 -12.23
C VAL A 67 -3.09 -7.03 -11.00
N ILE A 68 -1.75 -6.92 -11.09
CA ILE A 68 -0.87 -7.21 -9.95
C ILE A 68 -1.10 -6.20 -8.83
N ASN A 69 -1.22 -4.91 -9.14
CA ASN A 69 -1.53 -3.87 -8.14
C ASN A 69 -2.88 -4.13 -7.45
N GLU A 70 -3.89 -4.58 -8.19
CA GLU A 70 -5.19 -4.95 -7.62
C GLU A 70 -5.09 -6.16 -6.69
N ALA A 71 -4.39 -7.22 -7.11
CA ALA A 71 -4.14 -8.39 -6.27
C ALA A 71 -3.41 -8.03 -4.98
N MET A 72 -2.34 -7.23 -5.06
CA MET A 72 -1.59 -6.73 -3.91
C MET A 72 -2.48 -5.93 -2.96
N LYS A 73 -3.32 -5.05 -3.48
CA LYS A 73 -4.28 -4.27 -2.68
C LYS A 73 -5.27 -5.16 -1.94
N ASN A 74 -5.76 -6.22 -2.58
CA ASN A 74 -6.70 -7.16 -1.96
C ASN A 74 -6.02 -7.95 -0.84
N VAL A 75 -4.81 -8.47 -1.06
CA VAL A 75 -4.04 -9.17 -0.02
C VAL A 75 -3.70 -8.25 1.16
N GLN A 76 -3.34 -6.98 0.90
CA GLN A 76 -3.07 -6.01 1.96
C GLN A 76 -4.32 -5.72 2.81
N LYS A 77 -5.51 -5.63 2.20
CA LYS A 77 -6.78 -5.48 2.93
C LYS A 77 -7.08 -6.66 3.83
N GLU A 78 -6.93 -7.89 3.32
CA GLU A 78 -7.13 -9.11 4.12
C GLU A 78 -6.12 -9.22 5.24
N SER A 79 -4.84 -8.92 4.96
CA SER A 79 -3.77 -8.89 5.95
C SER A 79 -4.05 -7.86 7.05
N ALA A 80 -4.50 -6.66 6.68
CA ALA A 80 -4.90 -5.62 7.63
C ALA A 80 -6.07 -6.06 8.52
N LYS A 81 -7.09 -6.68 7.93
CA LYS A 81 -8.22 -7.26 8.67
C LYS A 81 -7.72 -8.30 9.68
N LYS A 82 -6.83 -9.21 9.25
CA LYS A 82 -6.28 -10.24 10.13
C LYS A 82 -5.43 -9.67 11.26
N MET A 83 -4.62 -8.65 10.97
CA MET A 83 -3.84 -7.94 11.99
C MET A 83 -4.74 -7.27 13.04
N MET A 84 -5.85 -6.67 12.61
CA MET A 84 -6.84 -6.11 13.54
C MET A 84 -7.48 -7.20 14.39
N GLU A 85 -7.83 -8.35 13.82
CA GLU A 85 -8.37 -9.49 14.56
C GLU A 85 -7.39 -10.03 15.61
N MET A 86 -6.12 -10.21 15.23
CA MET A 86 -5.06 -10.70 16.13
C MET A 86 -4.67 -9.68 17.19
N GLY A 87 -4.72 -8.38 16.87
CA GLY A 87 -4.49 -7.27 17.80
C GLY A 87 -5.62 -7.05 18.80
N GLY A 88 -6.64 -7.91 18.82
CA GLY A 88 -7.80 -7.83 19.73
C GLY A 88 -8.91 -6.89 19.24
N GLY A 89 -8.85 -6.41 18.00
CA GLY A 89 -9.82 -5.48 17.43
C GLY A 89 -9.95 -4.18 18.22
N LEU A 90 -10.96 -3.38 17.88
CA LEU A 90 -11.34 -2.19 18.64
C LEU A 90 -11.65 -2.52 20.12
N THR A 91 -12.08 -3.74 20.42
CA THR A 91 -12.40 -4.20 21.78
C THR A 91 -11.16 -4.38 22.66
N GLY A 92 -10.03 -4.83 22.10
CA GLY A 92 -8.76 -4.99 22.82
C GLY A 92 -8.02 -3.68 23.07
N LEU A 93 -8.22 -2.70 22.18
CA LEU A 93 -7.73 -1.31 22.35
C LEU A 93 -8.62 -0.48 23.29
N LEU A 94 -9.95 -0.71 23.28
CA LEU A 94 -10.89 0.02 24.13
C LEU A 94 -11.11 -0.63 25.50
N GLY A 95 -10.84 -1.93 25.67
CA GLY A 95 -10.93 -2.62 26.96
C GLY A 95 -9.70 -2.47 27.86
N LYS A 96 -8.66 -1.75 27.40
CA LYS A 96 -7.44 -1.43 28.17
C LYS A 96 -7.31 0.05 28.55
N LEU A 97 -8.35 0.85 28.31
CA LEU A 97 -8.53 2.20 28.84
C LEU A 97 -9.62 2.17 29.91
#